data_AF-A0A0F9UDD4-F1
#
_entry.id   AF-A0A0F9UDD4-F1
#
_cell.length_a   1.000
_cell.length_b   1.000
_cell.length_c   1.000
_cell.angle_alpha   90.00
_cell.angle_beta   90.00
_cell.angle_gamma   90.00
#
_symmetry.space_group_name_H-M   'P 1'
#
loop_
_entity.id
_entity.type
_entity.pdbx_description
1 polymer ?
#
loop_
_entity_poly.entity_id
_entity_poly.type
_entity_poly.pdbx_seq_one_letter_code
_entity_poly.pdbx_strand_id
1 'polypeptide(L)'
;MDSLPKRIRDLVLEYGMHPYDINCGWCEDFANTVADEFEGARAEWGNKAESLFEQGHKPYLHCYIVYEGAYYDSEEPEGVDSPVKLPLYYRQKWRATNCNVI
;
A
#
# COMPACT_ATOMS: atom_id res chain seq x y z
N MET A 1 4.68 -10.35 20.69
CA MET A 1 4.41 -9.27 19.72
C MET A 1 3.22 -9.71 18.89
N ASP A 2 2.23 -8.84 18.71
CA ASP A 2 1.16 -9.08 17.75
C ASP A 2 1.75 -9.17 16.34
N SER A 3 1.15 -9.97 15.46
CA SER A 3 1.64 -10.09 14.09
C SER A 3 1.33 -8.83 13.28
N LEU A 4 2.21 -8.47 12.34
CA LEU A 4 2.00 -7.31 11.46
C LEU A 4 0.62 -7.34 10.76
N PRO A 5 0.14 -8.47 10.20
CA PRO A 5 -1.20 -8.53 9.62
C PRO A 5 -2.33 -8.23 10.62
N LYS A 6 -2.18 -8.68 11.87
CA LYS A 6 -3.17 -8.35 12.91
C LYS A 6 -3.16 -6.86 13.18
N ARG A 7 -1.98 -6.26 13.35
CA ARG A 7 -1.87 -4.83 13.65
C ARG A 7 -2.46 -3.96 12.55
N ILE A 8 -2.17 -4.26 11.28
CA ILE A 8 -2.71 -3.50 10.15
C ILE A 8 -4.25 -3.51 10.20
N ARG A 9 -4.88 -4.67 10.47
CA ARG A 9 -6.34 -4.76 10.62
C ARG A 9 -6.84 -3.94 11.81
N ASP A 10 -6.17 -4.01 12.96
CA ASP A 10 -6.54 -3.22 14.14
C ASP A 10 -6.42 -1.71 13.86
N LEU A 11 -5.37 -1.28 13.16
CA LEU A 11 -5.16 0.13 12.81
C LEU A 11 -6.23 0.63 11.82
N VAL A 12 -6.64 -0.20 10.85
CA VAL A 12 -7.78 0.11 9.98
C VAL A 12 -9.05 0.36 10.81
N LEU A 13 -9.30 -0.46 11.84
CA LEU A 13 -10.45 -0.27 12.73
C LEU A 13 -10.33 1.02 13.55
N GLU A 14 -9.13 1.39 13.99
CA GLU A 14 -8.85 2.64 14.72
C GLU A 14 -9.09 3.89 13.86
N TYR A 15 -8.74 3.84 12.58
CA TYR A 15 -9.04 4.93 11.64
C TYR A 15 -10.55 5.11 11.41
N GLY A 16 -11.34 4.05 11.58
CA GLY A 16 -12.80 4.10 11.37
C GLY A 16 -13.19 4.39 9.91
N MET A 17 -12.29 4.09 8.97
CA MET A 17 -12.45 4.34 7.54
C MET A 17 -12.41 3.03 6.75
N HIS A 18 -12.95 3.03 5.53
CA HIS A 18 -12.73 1.91 4.63
C HIS A 18 -11.24 1.87 4.22
N PRO A 19 -10.60 0.69 4.14
CA PRO A 19 -9.19 0.55 3.72
C PRO A 19 -8.81 1.37 2.47
N TYR A 20 -9.62 1.28 1.42
CA TYR A 20 -9.43 2.08 0.20
C TYR A 20 -9.29 3.60 0.48
N ASP A 21 -10.10 4.16 1.39
CA ASP A 21 -10.07 5.58 1.70
C ASP A 21 -8.79 5.97 2.47
N ILE A 22 -8.28 5.06 3.30
CA ILE A 22 -6.96 5.20 3.95
C ILE A 22 -5.89 5.21 2.86
N ASN A 23 -5.88 4.24 1.95
CA ASN A 23 -4.91 4.15 0.87
C ASN A 23 -4.91 5.38 -0.07
N CYS A 24 -6.06 6.05 -0.24
CA CYS A 24 -6.19 7.23 -1.11
C CYS A 24 -5.89 8.58 -0.43
N GLY A 25 -5.93 8.68 0.91
CA GLY A 25 -5.81 9.96 1.60
C GLY A 25 -4.85 9.98 2.79
N TRP A 26 -4.60 8.82 3.40
CA TRP A 26 -3.87 8.67 4.66
C TRP A 26 -2.73 7.64 4.60
N CYS A 27 -2.36 7.20 3.39
CA CYS A 27 -1.42 6.10 3.21
C CYS A 27 -0.04 6.34 3.83
N GLU A 28 0.47 7.58 3.80
CA GLU A 28 1.75 7.93 4.40
C GLU A 28 1.70 7.85 5.94
N ASP A 29 0.72 8.50 6.57
CA ASP A 29 0.55 8.46 8.03
C ASP A 29 0.29 7.03 8.53
N PHE A 30 -0.54 6.28 7.81
CA PHE A 30 -0.82 4.88 8.10
C PHE A 30 0.46 4.03 8.02
N ALA A 31 1.22 4.13 6.93
CA ALA A 31 2.44 3.34 6.74
C ALA A 31 3.53 3.70 7.75
N ASN A 32 3.71 4.99 8.07
CA ASN A 32 4.66 5.44 9.09
C ASN A 32 4.27 4.93 10.48
N THR A 33 2.99 4.98 10.85
CA THR A 33 2.50 4.45 12.13
C THR A 33 2.88 2.98 12.29
N VAL A 34 2.67 2.17 11.25
CA VAL A 34 3.03 0.74 11.29
C VAL A 34 4.56 0.55 11.36
N ALA A 35 5.32 1.34 10.60
CA ALA A 35 6.79 1.27 10.60
C ALA A 35 7.40 1.65 11.96
N ASP A 36 6.82 2.61 12.67
CA ASP A 36 7.28 3.04 14.00
C ASP A 36 7.02 1.98 15.08
N GLU A 37 6.00 1.13 14.89
CA GLU A 37 5.60 0.11 15.85
C GLU A 37 6.29 -1.26 15.64
N PHE A 38 6.78 -1.55 14.43
CA PHE A 38 7.35 -2.86 14.07
C PHE A 38 8.81 -2.73 13.63
N GLU A 39 9.72 -3.28 14.44
CA GLU A 39 11.15 -3.30 14.11
C GLU A 39 11.39 -4.03 12.77
N GLY A 40 12.05 -3.35 11.83
CA GLY A 40 12.31 -3.87 10.49
C GLY A 40 11.24 -3.56 9.45
N ALA A 41 10.08 -3.02 9.85
CA ALA A 41 9.11 -2.47 8.91
C ALA A 41 9.56 -1.07 8.44
N ARG A 42 9.24 -0.73 7.19
CA ARG A 42 9.56 0.58 6.61
C ARG A 42 8.39 1.10 5.78
N ALA A 43 8.11 2.39 5.89
CA ALA A 43 7.20 3.10 5.00
C ALA A 43 7.96 3.52 3.71
N GLU A 44 7.43 3.16 2.55
CA GLU A 44 8.02 3.48 1.26
C GLU A 44 7.01 4.00 0.25
N TRP A 45 7.33 5.15 -0.33
CA TRP A 45 6.66 5.67 -1.52
C TRP A 45 7.01 4.84 -2.75
N GLY A 46 6.01 4.53 -3.59
CA GLY A 46 6.20 3.65 -4.75
C GLY A 46 7.19 4.16 -5.80
N ASN A 47 7.50 5.46 -5.82
CA ASN A 47 8.55 6.00 -6.70
C ASN A 47 9.96 5.48 -6.36
N LYS A 48 10.21 4.99 -5.14
CA LYS A 48 11.47 4.30 -4.81
C LYS A 48 11.63 2.96 -5.54
N ALA A 49 10.52 2.37 -5.98
CA ALA A 49 10.45 1.11 -6.70
C ALA A 49 9.95 1.28 -8.14
N GLU A 50 10.13 2.47 -8.74
CA GLU A 50 9.59 2.83 -10.06
C GLU A 50 9.92 1.81 -11.16
N SER A 51 11.10 1.18 -11.11
CA SER A 51 11.53 0.14 -12.06
C SER A 51 10.69 -1.14 -12.02
N LEU A 52 9.91 -1.36 -10.98
CA LEU A 52 8.98 -2.50 -10.88
C LEU A 52 7.65 -2.23 -11.58
N PHE A 53 7.33 -0.98 -11.90
CA PHE A 53 6.04 -0.59 -12.46
C PHE A 53 6.11 -0.44 -13.99
N GLU A 54 5.07 -0.91 -14.68
CA GLU A 54 4.93 -0.69 -16.12
C GLU A 54 4.54 0.76 -16.45
N GLN A 55 4.81 1.18 -17.69
CA GLN A 55 4.40 2.49 -18.20
C GLN A 55 2.88 2.72 -18.01
N GLY A 56 2.51 3.87 -17.45
CA GLY A 56 1.11 4.24 -17.17
C GLY A 56 0.70 4.09 -15.69
N HIS A 57 1.48 3.38 -14.87
CA HIS A 57 1.34 3.48 -13.42
C HIS A 57 1.78 4.87 -12.93
N LYS A 58 1.24 5.26 -11.78
CA LYS A 58 1.65 6.46 -11.04
C LYS A 58 2.14 6.04 -9.64
N PRO A 59 3.37 5.50 -9.54
CA PRO A 59 3.90 4.93 -8.29
C PRO A 59 4.02 5.96 -7.15
N TYR A 60 4.16 7.23 -7.50
CA TYR A 60 4.26 8.35 -6.55
C TYR A 60 2.94 8.65 -5.79
N LEU A 61 1.82 8.01 -6.13
CA LEU A 61 0.52 8.28 -5.52
C LEU A 61 0.25 7.51 -4.23
N HIS A 62 1.15 6.60 -3.82
CA HIS A 62 0.87 5.73 -2.69
C HIS A 62 2.14 5.37 -1.91
N CYS A 63 2.00 5.41 -0.58
CA CYS A 63 2.99 4.95 0.38
C CYS A 63 2.49 3.64 0.99
N TYR A 64 3.35 2.62 1.04
CA TYR A 64 3.04 1.30 1.55
C TYR A 64 4.10 0.85 2.56
N ILE A 65 3.85 -0.25 3.25
CA ILE A 65 4.75 -0.85 4.23
C ILE A 65 5.55 -1.95 3.56
N VAL A 66 6.85 -2.03 3.83
CA VAL A 66 7.69 -3.17 3.47
C VAL A 66 8.21 -3.84 4.73
N TYR A 67 8.02 -5.15 4.83
CA TYR A 67 8.44 -5.94 5.99
C TYR A 67 8.77 -7.37 5.55
N GLU A 68 9.93 -7.89 5.96
CA GLU A 68 10.39 -9.26 5.63
C GLU A 68 10.30 -9.64 4.13
N GLY A 69 10.47 -8.66 3.24
CA GLY A 69 10.42 -8.87 1.79
C GLY A 69 9.01 -8.87 1.17
N ALA A 70 7.96 -8.68 1.98
CA ALA A 70 6.59 -8.50 1.53
C ALA A 70 6.15 -7.03 1.63
N TYR A 71 5.08 -6.70 0.90
CA TYR A 71 4.52 -5.35 0.76
C TYR A 71 3.09 -5.33 1.28
N TYR A 72 2.78 -4.37 2.14
CA TYR A 72 1.49 -4.29 2.83
C TYR A 72 0.90 -2.89 2.71
N ASP A 73 -0.41 -2.80 2.75
CA ASP A 73 -1.14 -1.56 2.93
C ASP A 73 -2.41 -1.84 3.74
N SER A 74 -3.33 -0.88 3.81
CA SER A 74 -4.58 -1.08 4.56
C SER A 74 -5.53 -2.12 3.93
N GLU A 75 -5.41 -2.40 2.63
CA GLU A 75 -6.25 -3.36 1.89
C GLU A 75 -5.65 -4.77 1.85
N GLU A 76 -4.32 -4.91 1.98
CA GLU A 76 -3.58 -6.18 1.94
C GLU A 76 -2.80 -6.42 3.26
N PRO A 77 -3.49 -6.69 4.38
CA PRO A 77 -2.83 -6.93 5.66
C PRO A 77 -2.01 -8.23 5.68
N GLU A 78 -2.31 -9.20 4.82
CA GLU A 78 -1.53 -10.44 4.65
C GLU A 78 -0.24 -10.20 3.86
N GLY A 79 -0.15 -9.08 3.16
CA GLY A 79 0.97 -8.70 2.33
C GLY A 79 0.99 -9.42 0.97
N VAL A 80 1.70 -8.80 0.02
CA VAL A 80 1.94 -9.32 -1.31
C VAL A 80 3.44 -9.42 -1.58
N ASP A 81 3.83 -10.22 -2.57
CA ASP A 81 5.24 -10.46 -2.97
C ASP A 81 5.84 -9.34 -3.85
N SER A 82 5.01 -8.42 -4.34
CA SER A 82 5.42 -7.33 -5.21
C SER A 82 4.48 -6.13 -5.06
N PRO A 83 5.00 -4.89 -4.99
CA PRO A 83 4.18 -3.72 -4.75
C PRO A 83 3.16 -3.49 -5.87
N VAL A 84 3.44 -3.93 -7.10
CA VAL A 84 2.50 -3.81 -8.24
C VAL A 84 1.19 -4.59 -8.04
N LYS A 85 1.18 -5.56 -7.12
CA LYS A 85 -0.01 -6.35 -6.78
C LYS A 85 -0.88 -5.68 -5.73
N LEU A 86 -0.43 -4.59 -5.10
CA LEU A 86 -1.28 -3.84 -4.18
C LEU A 86 -2.51 -3.29 -4.92
N PRO A 87 -3.72 -3.37 -4.33
CA PRO A 87 -4.97 -3.05 -5.00
C PRO A 87 -5.02 -1.66 -5.63
N LEU A 88 -4.37 -0.67 -5.01
CA LEU A 88 -4.33 0.70 -5.53
C LEU A 88 -3.65 0.75 -6.90
N TYR A 89 -2.52 0.07 -7.09
CA TYR A 89 -1.81 0.04 -8.36
C TYR A 89 -2.52 -0.83 -9.41
N TYR A 90 -3.10 -1.96 -9.00
CA TYR A 90 -3.92 -2.78 -9.89
C TYR A 90 -5.08 -1.97 -10.49
N ARG A 91 -5.75 -1.15 -9.68
CA ARG A 91 -6.84 -0.26 -10.12
C ARG A 91 -6.34 0.89 -11.02
N GLN A 92 -5.15 1.42 -10.78
CA GLN A 92 -4.55 2.42 -11.68
C GLN A 92 -4.35 1.85 -13.08
N LYS A 93 -3.80 0.63 -13.19
CA LYS A 93 -3.62 -0.05 -14.48
C LYS A 93 -4.95 -0.23 -15.18
N TRP A 94 -5.98 -0.72 -14.48
CA TRP A 94 -7.30 -0.93 -15.07
C TRP A 94 -7.93 0.37 -15.60
N ARG A 95 -7.78 1.49 -14.89
CA ARG A 95 -8.24 2.81 -15.38
C ARG A 95 -7.42 3.28 -16.59
N ALA A 96 -6.10 3.12 -16.57
CA ALA A 96 -5.23 3.52 -17.68
C ALA A 96 -5.51 2.72 -18.97
N THR A 97 -5.82 1.44 -18.87
CA THR A 97 -6.11 0.59 -20.04
C THR A 97 -7.52 0.76 -20.60
N ASN A 98 -8.52 1.08 -19.74
CA ASN A 98 -9.91 1.19 -20.17
C ASN A 98 -10.40 2.63 -20.41
N CYS A 99 -9.65 3.66 -20.02
CA CYS A 99 -9.97 5.06 -20.37
C CYS A 99 -9.46 5.50 -21.75
N ASN A 100 -8.83 4.61 -22.53
CA ASN A 100 -8.49 4.85 -23.95
C ASN A 100 -9.64 4.52 -24.92
N VAL A 101 -10.88 4.43 -24.43
CA VAL A 101 -12.10 4.34 -25.23
C VAL A 101 -12.91 5.62 -25.01
N ILE A 102 -12.43 6.74 -25.55
CA ILE A 102 -13.22 7.95 -25.81
C ILE A 102 -12.76 8.55 -27.13
#